data_AF-A0A671MAL9-F1
#
_entry.id   AF-A0A671MAL9-F1
#
_cell.length_a   1.000
_cell.length_b   1.000
_cell.length_c   1.000
_cell.angle_alpha   90.00
_cell.angle_beta   90.00
_cell.angle_gamma   90.00
#
_symmetry.space_group_name_H-M   'P 1'
#
loop_
_entity.id
_entity.type
_entity.pdbx_description
1 polymer ?
#
loop_
_entity_poly.entity_id
_entity_poly.type
_entity_poly.pdbx_seq_one_letter_code
_entity_poly.pdbx_strand_id
1 'polypeptide(L)' 'VCFCFKFRLSYYPHRLESFKEIVRASFFGKCEHNVYGDFKQYTPGQGEVPCYFIHVVKKTT' A
#
# COMPACT_ATOMS: atom_id res chain seq x y z
N VAL A 1 -12.10 28.46 -28.36
CA VAL A 1 -11.06 28.44 -27.30
C VAL A 1 -11.40 27.28 -26.37
N CYS A 2 -10.65 26.18 -26.41
CA CYS A 2 -10.93 25.00 -25.57
C CYS A 2 -10.17 25.14 -24.24
N PHE A 3 -10.90 25.28 -23.14
CA PHE A 3 -10.32 25.39 -21.79
C PHE A 3 -9.97 23.98 -21.30
N CYS A 4 -8.71 23.57 -21.46
CA CYS A 4 -8.25 22.29 -20.93
C CYS A 4 -8.06 22.44 -19.41
N PHE A 5 -9.01 21.91 -18.61
CA PHE A 5 -8.90 21.82 -17.16
C PHE A 5 -7.74 20.89 -16.79
N LYS A 6 -6.53 21.44 -16.67
CA LYS A 6 -5.39 20.71 -16.11
C LYS A 6 -5.49 20.77 -14.60
N PHE A 7 -5.55 19.60 -13.95
CA PHE A 7 -5.44 19.48 -12.51
C PHE A 7 -4.15 18.73 -12.14
N ARG A 8 -3.60 19.03 -10.96
CA ARG A 8 -2.37 18.43 -10.45
C ARG A 8 -2.67 17.69 -9.15
N LEU A 9 -2.19 16.46 -9.05
CA LEU A 9 -2.18 15.68 -7.82
C LEU A 9 -0.73 15.54 -7.34
N SER A 10 -0.54 15.32 -6.05
CA SER A 10 0.76 15.07 -5.44
C SER A 10 0.60 13.99 -4.38
N TYR A 11 1.54 13.05 -4.37
CA TYR A 11 1.52 11.88 -3.49
C TYR A 11 2.86 11.77 -2.78
N TYR A 12 2.84 11.27 -1.54
CA TYR A 12 4.07 10.88 -0.86
C TYR A 12 4.47 9.46 -1.32
N PRO A 13 5.70 9.24 -1.82
CA PRO A 13 6.11 7.98 -2.41
C PRO A 13 6.50 6.96 -1.35
N HIS A 14 5.51 6.41 -0.63
CA HIS A 14 5.73 5.37 0.36
C HIS A 14 6.39 4.13 -0.25
N ARG A 15 7.51 3.69 0.33
CA ARG A 15 8.10 2.37 0.05
C ARG A 15 7.34 1.31 0.83
N LEU A 16 7.25 0.09 0.27
CA LEU A 16 6.47 -0.99 0.85
C LEU A 16 6.86 -1.31 2.30
N GLU A 17 8.15 -1.51 2.58
CA GLU A 17 8.61 -1.85 3.93
C GLU A 17 8.37 -0.71 4.94
N SER A 18 8.60 0.54 4.53
CA SER A 18 8.33 1.70 5.39
C SER A 18 6.83 1.82 5.71
N PHE A 19 5.96 1.60 4.72
CA PHE A 19 4.51 1.66 4.94
C PHE A 19 4.01 0.48 5.78
N LYS A 20 4.61 -0.71 5.62
CA LYS A 20 4.34 -1.88 6.45
C LYS A 20 4.63 -1.60 7.93
N GLU A 21 5.75 -0.95 8.23
CA GLU A 21 6.09 -0.54 9.59
C GLU A 21 5.11 0.50 10.14
N ILE A 22 4.78 1.54 9.38
CA ILE A 22 3.80 2.57 9.77
C ILE A 22 2.44 1.93 10.11
N VAL A 23 1.97 1.02 9.25
CA VAL A 23 0.70 0.32 9.46
C VAL A 23 0.77 -0.51 10.74
N ARG A 24 1.80 -1.35 10.93
CA ARG A 24 1.94 -2.17 12.14
C ARG A 24 2.03 -1.33 13.42
N ALA A 25 2.80 -0.23 13.38
CA ALA A 25 2.97 0.68 14.51
C ALA A 25 1.65 1.37 14.90
N SER A 26 0.81 1.70 13.91
CA SER A 26 -0.52 2.30 14.14
C SER A 26 -1.47 1.39 14.94
N PHE A 27 -1.22 0.07 14.94
CA PHE A 27 -1.94 -0.91 15.77
C PHE A 27 -1.13 -1.37 16.99
N PHE A 28 -0.06 -0.66 17.37
CA PHE A 28 0.84 -1.03 18.47
C PHE A 28 1.39 -2.47 18.33
N GLY A 29 1.54 -2.95 17.09
CA GLY A 29 1.91 -4.33 16.79
C GLY A 29 0.83 -5.39 17.08
N LYS A 30 -0.36 -5.00 17.55
CA LYS A 30 -1.49 -5.90 17.88
C LYS A 30 -2.41 -6.09 16.67
N CYS A 31 -1.84 -6.60 15.59
CA CYS A 31 -2.60 -6.93 14.39
C CYS A 31 -1.98 -8.07 13.59
N GLU A 32 -2.84 -8.84 12.93
CA GLU A 32 -2.46 -9.64 11.77
C GLU A 32 -2.36 -8.69 10.56
N HIS A 33 -1.27 -8.78 9.80
CA HIS A 33 -1.02 -7.91 8.65
C HIS A 33 -0.56 -8.70 7.43
N ASN A 34 -1.40 -8.69 6.38
CA ASN A 34 -1.14 -9.31 5.09
C ASN A 34 -1.02 -8.25 3.99
N VAL A 35 -0.18 -8.52 2.99
CA VAL A 35 0.03 -7.65 1.83
C VAL A 35 -0.29 -8.41 0.56
N TYR A 36 -1.05 -7.77 -0.31
CA TYR A 36 -1.41 -8.27 -1.63
C TYR A 36 -0.93 -7.30 -2.71
N GLY A 37 -0.58 -7.82 -3.88
CA GLY A 37 -0.24 -7.06 -5.07
C GLY A 37 -1.34 -7.24 -6.10
N ASP A 38 -2.00 -6.15 -6.51
CA ASP A 38 -3.10 -6.18 -7.49
C ASP A 38 -4.12 -7.31 -7.24
N PHE A 39 -4.60 -7.41 -5.99
CA PHE A 39 -5.55 -8.43 -5.51
C PHE A 39 -5.05 -9.88 -5.47
N LYS A 40 -3.76 -10.14 -5.72
CA LYS A 40 -3.12 -11.46 -5.59
C LYS A 40 -2.15 -11.49 -4.40
N GLN A 41 -1.86 -12.68 -3.88
CA GLN A 41 -0.85 -12.87 -2.82
C GLN A 41 0.48 -12.26 -3.28
N TYR A 42 1.06 -11.35 -2.49
CA TYR A 42 2.35 -10.76 -2.82
C TYR A 42 3.49 -11.54 -2.19
N THR A 43 4.50 -11.90 -2.99
CA THR A 43 5.75 -12.47 -2.51
C THR A 43 6.93 -11.62 -2.98
N PRO A 44 7.87 -11.23 -2.09
CA PRO A 44 9.07 -10.50 -2.49
C PRO A 44 9.85 -11.26 -3.57
N GLY A 45 10.26 -10.57 -4.63
CA GLY A 45 11.00 -11.18 -5.75
C GLY A 45 10.14 -11.96 -6.75
N GLN A 46 8.81 -11.90 -6.66
CA GLN A 46 7.94 -12.44 -7.71
C GLN A 46 8.19 -11.72 -9.05
N GLY A 47 7.99 -12.43 -10.17
CA GLY A 47 8.31 -11.89 -11.49
C GLY A 47 7.44 -10.72 -11.94
N GLU A 48 6.18 -10.66 -11.49
CA GLU A 48 5.25 -9.57 -11.80
C GLU A 48 5.29 -8.48 -10.72
N VAL A 49 5.67 -7.26 -11.11
CA VAL A 49 5.65 -6.10 -10.22
C VAL A 49 4.23 -5.52 -10.20
N PRO A 50 3.56 -5.47 -9.04
CA PRO A 50 2.19 -4.96 -8.96
C PRO A 50 2.13 -3.43 -9.09
N CYS A 51 1.02 -2.93 -9.63
CA CYS A 51 0.72 -1.50 -9.69
C CYS A 51 0.35 -0.95 -8.30
N TYR A 52 -0.34 -1.76 -7.49
CA TYR A 52 -0.81 -1.37 -6.17
C TYR A 52 -0.49 -2.43 -5.11
N PHE A 53 -0.13 -1.95 -3.92
CA PHE A 53 -0.01 -2.77 -2.72
C PHE A 53 -1.23 -2.56 -1.82
N ILE A 54 -1.90 -3.66 -1.48
CA ILE A 54 -3.10 -3.66 -0.65
C ILE A 54 -2.72 -4.24 0.72
N HIS A 55 -2.87 -3.43 1.76
CA HIS A 55 -2.59 -3.82 3.14
C HIS A 55 -3.90 -4.26 3.80
N VAL A 56 -4.03 -5.56 4.09
CA VAL A 56 -5.17 -6.11 4.83
C VAL A 56 -4.74 -6.31 6.28
N VAL A 57 -5.40 -5.61 7.19
CA VAL A 57 -5.05 -5.61 8.61
C VAL A 57 -6.24 -6.05 9.43
N LYS A 58 -6.04 -7.03 10.31
CA LYS A 58 -7.03 -7.46 11.29
C LYS A 58 -6.48 -7.15 12.68
N LYS A 59 -7.18 -6.28 13.41
CA LYS A 59 -6.83 -5.94 14.79
C LYS A 59 -6.98 -7.17 15.68
N THR A 60 -5.96 -7.47 16.47
CA THR A 60 -6.01 -8.52 17.48
C THR A 60 -6.56 -7.90 18.77
N THR A 61 -7.57 -8.54 19.36
CA THR A 61 -8.24 -8.10 20.59
C THR A 61 -7.30 -8.07 21.78
#